data_AF-A0A2T5GFV0-F1
#
_entry.id   AF-A0A2T5GFV0-F1
#
_cell.length_a   1.000
_cell.length_b   1.000
_cell.length_c   1.000
_cell.angle_alpha   90.00
_cell.angle_beta   90.00
_cell.angle_gamma   90.00
#
_symmetry.space_group_name_H-M   'P 1'
#
loop_
_entity.id
_entity.type
_entity.pdbx_description
1 polymer ?
#
loop_
_entity_poly.entity_id
_entity_poly.type
_entity_poly.pdbx_seq_one_letter_code
_entity_poly.pdbx_strand_id
1 'polypeptide(L)'
;MSLKNILVGFTDGSAMVYQPKSSVRIANRGPSPVRKKDFEQVRQYPPEWVGFGSFYAEILAAGQRVETHRGLLTVDTVKHDVDLPQGDHTPSSIGNVDRHRLR
;
A
#
# COMPACT_ATOMS: atom_id res chain seq x y z
N MET A 1 22.62 -4.44 -10.59
CA MET A 1 21.62 -5.29 -9.92
C MET A 1 20.31 -4.54 -9.92
N SER A 2 19.26 -5.07 -10.55
CA SER A 2 17.92 -4.46 -10.45
C SER A 2 17.48 -4.56 -8.98
N LEU A 3 17.18 -3.43 -8.35
CA LEU A 3 16.56 -3.43 -7.02
C LEU A 3 15.18 -4.05 -7.21
N LYS A 4 15.03 -5.29 -6.79
CA LYS A 4 13.77 -5.99 -6.94
C LYS A 4 12.69 -5.25 -6.14
N ASN A 5 11.56 -5.00 -6.78
CA ASN A 5 10.50 -4.17 -6.22
C ASN A 5 9.59 -4.98 -5.28
N ILE A 6 8.65 -4.29 -4.66
CA ILE A 6 7.66 -4.85 -3.73
C ILE A 6 6.29 -4.67 -4.36
N LEU A 7 5.58 -5.77 -4.62
CA LEU A 7 4.18 -5.76 -5.02
C LEU A 7 3.31 -5.78 -3.78
N VAL A 8 2.40 -4.83 -3.66
CA VAL A 8 1.46 -4.67 -2.56
C VAL A 8 0.06 -4.80 -3.11
N GLY A 9 -0.67 -5.83 -2.69
CA GLY A 9 -2.09 -6.00 -2.97
C GLY A 9 -2.94 -5.38 -1.86
N PHE A 10 -4.06 -4.76 -2.21
CA PHE A 10 -4.97 -4.11 -1.29
C PHE A 10 -6.32 -4.84 -1.22
N THR A 11 -7.05 -4.63 -0.13
CA THR A 11 -8.34 -5.29 0.13
C THR A 11 -9.44 -4.93 -0.88
N ASP A 12 -9.28 -3.84 -1.64
CA ASP A 12 -10.19 -3.47 -2.73
C ASP A 12 -9.89 -4.21 -4.05
N GLY A 13 -8.91 -5.11 -4.04
CA GLY A 13 -8.46 -5.87 -5.20
C GLY A 13 -7.47 -5.12 -6.10
N SER A 14 -7.12 -3.87 -5.78
CA SER A 14 -6.06 -3.15 -6.48
C SER A 14 -4.67 -3.59 -6.02
N ALA A 15 -3.64 -3.28 -6.81
CA ALA A 15 -2.27 -3.51 -6.42
C ALA A 15 -1.36 -2.36 -6.87
N MET A 16 -0.28 -2.14 -6.12
CA MET A 16 0.75 -1.16 -6.44
C MET A 16 2.14 -1.77 -6.25
N VAL A 17 3.08 -1.38 -7.10
CA VAL A 17 4.48 -1.79 -7.00
C VAL A 17 5.29 -0.61 -6.48
N TYR A 18 6.06 -0.86 -5.43
CA TYR A 18 6.92 0.11 -4.76
C TYR A 18 8.39 -0.29 -4.90
N GLN A 19 9.26 0.71 -5.02
CA GLN A 19 10.68 0.49 -4.76
C GLN A 19 10.88 0.34 -3.24
N PRO A 20 11.78 -0.55 -2.75
CA PRO A 20 11.94 -0.79 -1.31
C PRO A 20 12.18 0.48 -0.48
N LYS A 21 12.97 1.41 -1.02
CA LYS A 21 13.32 2.70 -0.36
C LYS A 21 12.38 3.86 -0.72
N SER A 22 11.28 3.61 -1.42
CA SER A 22 10.27 4.65 -1.66
C SER A 22 9.56 4.99 -0.35
N SER A 23 9.27 6.27 -0.17
CA SER A 23 8.54 6.76 1.01
C SER A 23 7.05 6.44 0.89
N VAL A 24 6.48 5.88 1.95
CA VAL A 24 5.05 5.57 2.09
C VAL A 24 4.53 6.14 3.40
N ARG A 25 3.27 6.60 3.39
CA ARG A 25 2.59 7.09 4.60
C ARG A 25 1.69 6.00 5.16
N ILE A 26 2.00 5.54 6.37
CA ILE A 26 1.29 4.45 7.04
C ILE A 26 0.49 5.04 8.21
N ALA A 27 -0.76 4.63 8.33
CA ALA A 27 -1.58 4.91 9.50
C ALA A 27 -1.02 4.15 10.72
N ASN A 28 -0.37 4.86 11.64
CA ASN A 28 0.25 4.28 12.83
C ASN A 28 -0.48 4.62 14.12
N ARG A 29 -1.47 5.52 14.06
CA ARG A 29 -2.36 5.86 15.18
C ARG A 29 -3.80 5.71 14.71
N GLY A 30 -4.52 4.81 15.38
CA GLY A 30 -5.84 4.30 14.97
C GLY A 30 -6.93 5.38 14.85
N PRO A 31 -8.06 5.02 14.21
CA PRO A 31 -9.11 5.97 13.89
C PRO A 31 -9.70 6.63 15.14
N SER A 32 -9.98 7.92 15.03
CA SER A 32 -10.61 8.74 16.06
C SER A 32 -11.89 9.39 15.50
N PRO A 33 -13.01 9.39 16.24
CA PRO A 33 -14.23 10.11 15.82
C PRO A 33 -14.10 11.63 16.00
N VAL A 34 -13.08 12.09 16.73
CA VAL A 34 -12.81 13.51 17.01
C VAL A 34 -11.43 13.90 16.52
N ARG A 35 -11.26 15.19 16.19
CA ARG A 35 -9.97 15.76 15.80
C ARG A 35 -8.97 15.67 16.95
N LYS A 36 -7.74 15.23 16.65
CA LYS A 36 -6.59 15.22 17.56
C LYS A 36 -5.42 15.96 16.92
N LYS A 37 -4.46 16.40 17.74
CA LYS A 37 -3.21 16.99 17.23
C LYS A 37 -2.49 15.97 16.34
N ASP A 38 -1.99 16.42 15.19
CA ASP A 38 -1.25 15.62 14.21
C ASP A 38 -2.05 14.44 13.62
N PHE A 39 -3.39 14.53 13.63
CA PHE A 39 -4.29 13.62 12.93
C PHE A 39 -4.93 14.34 11.74
N GLU A 40 -5.14 13.62 10.65
CA GLU A 40 -5.77 14.08 9.42
C GLU A 40 -7.14 13.43 9.25
N GLN A 41 -8.12 14.20 8.74
CA GLN A 41 -9.46 13.68 8.49
C GLN A 41 -9.48 12.87 7.20
N VAL A 42 -9.79 11.58 7.31
CA VAL A 42 -9.82 10.63 6.17
C VAL A 42 -11.24 10.29 5.73
N ARG A 43 -12.26 10.62 6.54
CA ARG A 43 -13.68 10.52 6.18
C ARG A 43 -14.49 11.67 6.79
N GLN A 44 -15.45 12.20 6.03
CA GLN A 44 -16.32 13.30 6.50
C GLN A 44 -17.46 12.80 7.40
N TYR A 45 -18.15 11.72 7.03
CA TYR A 45 -19.31 11.22 7.77
C TYR A 45 -19.43 9.67 7.78
N PRO A 46 -19.52 9.00 8.96
CA PRO A 46 -19.16 9.58 10.25
C PRO A 46 -17.68 10.00 10.23
N PRO A 47 -17.31 11.10 10.93
CA PRO A 47 -15.96 11.64 10.85
C PRO A 47 -14.94 10.60 11.30
N GLU A 48 -13.85 10.47 10.54
CA GLU A 48 -12.73 9.59 10.88
C GLU A 48 -11.43 10.35 10.73
N TRP A 49 -10.64 10.36 11.80
CA TRP A 49 -9.34 11.02 11.88
C TRP A 49 -8.26 9.97 12.14
N VAL A 50 -7.13 10.04 11.42
CA VAL A 50 -6.03 9.07 11.52
C VAL A 50 -4.70 9.81 11.65
N GLY A 51 -3.80 9.28 12.47
CA GLY A 51 -2.42 9.77 12.53
C GLY A 51 -1.51 8.95 11.63
N PHE A 52 -0.71 9.63 10.81
CA PHE A 52 0.23 9.01 9.87
C PHE A 52 1.68 9.13 10.35
N GLY A 53 2.51 8.21 9.87
CA GLY A 53 3.97 8.32 9.85
C GLY A 53 4.53 7.99 8.46
N SER A 54 5.69 8.55 8.14
CA SER A 54 6.40 8.28 6.89
C SER A 54 7.46 7.20 7.10
N PHE A 55 7.47 6.20 6.23
CA PHE A 55 8.36 5.03 6.32
C PHE A 55 8.84 4.60 4.93
N TYR A 56 9.80 3.67 4.86
CA TYR A 56 10.15 3.02 3.61
C TYR A 56 9.16 1.89 3.28
N ALA A 57 8.86 1.69 2.00
CA ALA A 57 7.93 0.66 1.54
C ALA A 57 8.34 -0.77 1.94
N GLU A 58 9.61 -1.02 2.24
CA GLU A 58 10.10 -2.32 2.73
C GLU A 58 9.46 -2.80 4.03
N ILE A 59 8.89 -1.90 4.83
CA ILE A 59 8.22 -2.27 6.09
C ILE A 59 6.72 -2.56 5.94
N LEU A 60 6.19 -2.50 4.71
CA LEU A 60 4.78 -2.75 4.46
C LEU A 60 4.41 -4.19 4.80
N ALA A 61 3.30 -4.35 5.50
CA ALA A 61 2.77 -5.63 5.95
C ALA A 61 1.24 -5.68 5.86
N ALA A 62 0.69 -6.88 5.73
CA ALA A 62 -0.75 -7.11 5.73
C ALA A 62 -1.43 -6.49 6.97
N GLY A 63 -2.60 -5.91 6.75
CA GLY A 63 -3.40 -5.22 7.77
C GLY A 63 -3.03 -3.75 8.01
N GLN A 64 -1.89 -3.26 7.49
CA GLN A 64 -1.55 -1.84 7.56
C GLN A 64 -2.43 -1.02 6.61
N ARG A 65 -2.83 0.19 7.04
CA ARG A 65 -3.50 1.15 6.17
C ARG A 65 -2.49 2.15 5.63
N VAL A 66 -2.43 2.30 4.31
CA VAL A 66 -1.45 3.12 3.60
C VAL A 66 -2.18 4.21 2.82
N GLU A 67 -1.70 5.45 2.94
CA GLU A 67 -2.18 6.54 2.09
C GLU A 67 -1.63 6.37 0.67
N THR A 68 -2.55 6.33 -0.29
CA THR A 68 -2.25 6.27 -1.71
C THR A 68 -2.90 7.45 -2.42
N HIS A 69 -2.58 7.65 -3.70
CA HIS A 69 -3.27 8.66 -4.52
C HIS A 69 -4.77 8.36 -4.71
N ARG A 70 -5.23 7.12 -4.42
CA ARG A 70 -6.64 6.71 -4.45
C ARG A 70 -7.35 6.87 -3.11
N GLY A 71 -6.61 7.30 -2.07
CA GLY A 71 -7.07 7.35 -0.70
C GLY A 71 -6.44 6.28 0.18
N LEU A 72 -7.05 6.05 1.33
CA LEU A 72 -6.51 5.17 2.37
C LEU A 72 -6.93 3.72 2.13
N LEU A 73 -5.98 2.87 1.75
CA LEU A 73 -6.20 1.46 1.42
C LEU A 73 -5.58 0.55 2.47
N THR A 74 -6.18 -0.62 2.69
CA THR A 74 -5.65 -1.64 3.60
C THR A 74 -4.84 -2.64 2.79
N VAL A 75 -3.61 -2.90 3.22
CA VAL A 75 -2.74 -3.91 2.62
C VAL A 75 -3.30 -5.29 2.93
N ASP A 76 -3.49 -6.09 1.89
CA ASP A 76 -3.93 -7.48 1.97
C ASP A 76 -2.72 -8.42 1.81
N THR A 77 -1.90 -8.20 0.78
CA THR A 77 -0.74 -9.04 0.48
C THR A 77 0.50 -8.20 0.17
N VAL A 78 1.67 -8.73 0.53
CA VAL A 78 2.98 -8.12 0.20
C VAL A 78 3.88 -9.19 -0.38
N LYS A 79 4.39 -8.95 -1.58
CA LYS A 79 5.36 -9.83 -2.27
C LYS A 79 6.61 -9.04 -2.57
N HIS A 80 7.69 -9.38 -1.89
CA HIS A 80 9.01 -8.82 -2.17
C HIS A 80 9.60 -9.43 -3.43
N ASP A 81 10.70 -8.84 -3.87
CA ASP A 81 11.57 -9.41 -4.89
C ASP A 81 10.92 -9.58 -6.28
N VAL A 82 9.93 -8.75 -6.61
CA VAL A 82 9.24 -8.81 -7.92
C VAL A 82 9.99 -8.06 -9.01
N ASP A 83 9.94 -8.60 -10.22
CA ASP A 83 10.44 -7.96 -11.44
C ASP A 83 9.30 -7.27 -12.18
N LEU A 84 8.73 -6.24 -11.54
CA LEU A 84 7.65 -5.41 -12.07
C LEU A 84 8.04 -3.93 -11.96
N PRO A 85 7.66 -3.07 -12.93
CA PRO A 85 7.89 -1.64 -12.82
C PRO A 85 7.05 -1.02 -11.71
N GLN A 86 7.56 0.05 -11.10
CA GLN A 86 6.84 0.85 -10.10
C GLN A 86 5.55 1.43 -10.68
N GLY A 87 4.49 1.49 -9.87
CA GLY A 87 3.22 2.11 -10.24
C GLY A 87 2.02 1.22 -9.97
N ASP A 88 0.90 1.57 -10.58
CA ASP A 88 -0.38 0.86 -10.42
C ASP A 88 -0.42 -0.40 -11.27
N HIS A 89 -0.92 -1.49 -10.69
CA HIS A 89 -1.14 -2.75 -11.39
C HIS A 89 -2.56 -3.24 -11.14
N THR A 90 -3.20 -3.73 -12.19
CA THR A 90 -4.50 -4.40 -12.10
C THR A 90 -4.28 -5.91 -11.95
N PRO A 91 -5.23 -6.65 -11.34
CA PRO A 91 -5.14 -8.11 -11.19
C PRO A 91 -4.84 -8.85 -12.51
N SER A 92 -5.36 -8.35 -13.63
CA SER A 92 -5.11 -8.85 -14.98
C SER A 92 -3.65 -8.74 -15.42
N SER A 93 -2.91 -7.75 -14.94
CA SER A 93 -1.47 -7.58 -15.22
C SER A 93 -0.60 -8.56 -14.40
N ILE A 94 -1.08 -8.99 -13.23
CA ILE A 94 -0.34 -9.85 -12.30
C ILE A 94 -0.50 -11.33 -12.68
N GLY A 95 -1.69 -11.73 -13.16
CA GLY A 95 -1.99 -13.12 -13.56
C GLY A 95 -1.21 -13.66 -14.76
N ASN A 96 -0.54 -12.80 -15.55
CA ASN A 96 0.29 -13.22 -16.68
C ASN A 96 1.74 -13.58 -16.29
N VAL A 97 2.21 -13.18 -15.09
CA VAL A 97 3.61 -13.45 -14.68
C VAL A 97 3.80 -14.91 -14.25
N ASP A 98 2.76 -15.55 -13.70
CA ASP A 98 2.83 -16.96 -13.26
C ASP A 98 2.67 -17.98 -14.41
N ARG A 99 2.21 -17.55 -15.60
CA ARG A 99 2.01 -18.48 -16.75
C ARG A 99 3.22 -18.65 -17.66
N HIS A 100 4.24 -17.81 -17.54
CA HIS A 100 5.42 -17.87 -18.40
C HIS A 100 6.61 -18.66 -17.83
N ARG A 101 6.47 -19.25 -16.63
CA ARG A 101 7.53 -20.06 -15.98
C ARG A 101 7.36 -21.57 -16.10
N LEU A 102 6.36 -22.04 -16.87
CA LEU A 102 6.10 -23.45 -17.13
C LEU A 102 6.05 -23.71 -18.64
N ARG A 103 7.19 -23.56 -19.33
CA ARG A 103 7.49 -24.22 -20.60
C ARG A 103 8.98 -24.51 -20.68
#